data_AF-J1J5N9-F1
#
_entry.id   AF-J1J5N9-F1
#
_cell.length_a   1.000
_cell.length_b   1.000
_cell.length_c   1.000
_cell.angle_alpha   90.00
_cell.angle_beta   90.00
_cell.angle_gamma   90.00
#
_symmetry.space_group_name_H-M   'P 1'
#
loop_
_entity.id
_entity.type
_entity.pdbx_description
1 polymer ?
#
loop_
_entity_poly.entity_id
_entity_poly.type
_entity_poly.pdbx_seq_one_letter_code
_entity_poly.pdbx_strand_id
1 'polypeptide(L)'
;MKKYELTDETTEVYGKTLHRIRALRDFGKVKKGDLGGYIEKEDNLSHHGNCWIGGYACVYDDAKVYENAQVYGYAEVYGNSHIYGHAEVFNEPRIYGHAEVYGDAYICGEPEIFDNAQIYAEAQVYGSARVYDKAQVYGNAQVSDDAHIYGNVKIYGNADVCSDEWIGGDKVISTGEKTR
;
A
#
# COMPACT_ATOMS: atom_id res chain seq x y z
N MET A 1 -13.94 -13.35 -17.87
CA MET A 1 -13.14 -12.60 -18.87
C MET A 1 -11.92 -12.05 -18.17
N LYS A 2 -10.71 -12.26 -18.70
CA LYS A 2 -9.48 -11.70 -18.09
C LYS A 2 -9.55 -10.16 -18.06
N LYS A 3 -9.03 -9.57 -16.98
CA LYS A 3 -8.98 -8.11 -16.80
C LYS A 3 -7.76 -7.50 -17.49
N TYR A 4 -6.65 -8.20 -17.47
CA TYR A 4 -5.36 -7.77 -18.02
C TYR A 4 -4.56 -8.98 -18.53
N GLU A 5 -3.47 -8.71 -19.25
CA GLU A 5 -2.43 -9.66 -19.64
C GLU A 5 -1.06 -9.20 -19.12
N LEU A 6 -0.12 -10.13 -18.97
CA LEU A 6 1.31 -9.83 -18.84
C LEU A 6 1.89 -9.63 -20.25
N THR A 7 2.68 -8.59 -20.44
CA THR A 7 3.36 -8.33 -21.72
C THR A 7 4.82 -8.82 -21.69
N ASP A 8 5.49 -8.76 -22.84
CA ASP A 8 6.92 -9.08 -22.97
C ASP A 8 7.85 -7.98 -22.43
N GLU A 9 7.32 -6.79 -22.12
CA GLU A 9 8.07 -5.72 -21.45
C GLU A 9 8.31 -6.10 -19.99
N THR A 10 9.58 -6.14 -19.59
CA THR A 10 10.01 -6.63 -18.28
C THR A 10 10.92 -5.65 -17.57
N THR A 11 11.00 -5.78 -16.24
CA THR A 11 11.98 -5.13 -15.38
C THR A 11 12.54 -6.13 -14.37
N GLU A 12 13.73 -5.85 -13.86
CA GLU A 12 14.41 -6.67 -12.85
C GLU A 12 14.42 -5.94 -11.51
N VAL A 13 13.84 -6.56 -10.48
CA VAL A 13 13.77 -6.03 -9.11
C VAL A 13 14.28 -7.11 -8.15
N TYR A 14 15.38 -6.84 -7.44
CA TYR A 14 16.01 -7.79 -6.50
C TYR A 14 16.21 -9.23 -7.05
N GLY A 15 16.51 -9.36 -8.35
CA GLY A 15 16.72 -10.66 -9.02
C GLY A 15 15.43 -11.37 -9.45
N LYS A 16 14.31 -10.64 -9.50
CA LYS A 16 13.02 -11.10 -10.01
C LYS A 16 12.69 -10.38 -11.29
N THR A 17 12.23 -11.14 -12.27
CA THR A 17 11.63 -10.61 -13.49
C THR A 17 10.16 -10.28 -13.25
N LEU A 18 9.79 -9.02 -13.42
CA LEU A 18 8.40 -8.58 -13.40
C LEU A 18 7.96 -8.19 -14.80
N HIS A 19 6.69 -8.41 -15.12
CA HIS A 19 6.09 -8.14 -16.42
C HIS A 19 5.16 -6.93 -16.34
N ARG A 20 5.28 -6.02 -17.30
CA ARG A 20 4.35 -4.92 -17.49
C ARG A 20 2.96 -5.46 -17.79
N ILE A 21 1.94 -4.97 -17.10
CA ILE A 21 0.56 -5.39 -17.34
C ILE A 21 -0.13 -4.52 -18.40
N ARG A 22 -1.06 -5.10 -19.14
CA ARG A 22 -1.92 -4.37 -20.09
C ARG A 22 -3.39 -4.72 -19.92
N ALA A 23 -4.25 -3.71 -19.85
CA ALA A 23 -5.69 -3.89 -19.70
C ALA A 23 -6.33 -4.53 -20.95
N LEU A 24 -7.18 -5.54 -20.75
CA LEU A 24 -7.87 -6.25 -21.84
C LEU A 24 -9.31 -5.75 -22.07
N ARG A 25 -9.83 -4.95 -21.14
CA ARG A 25 -11.18 -4.36 -21.17
C ARG A 25 -11.22 -3.09 -20.32
N ASP A 26 -12.30 -2.32 -20.47
CA ASP A 26 -12.57 -1.15 -19.64
C ASP A 26 -13.07 -1.55 -18.24
N PHE A 27 -12.60 -0.85 -17.21
CA PHE A 27 -13.08 -0.97 -15.82
C PHE A 27 -12.61 0.24 -14.99
N GLY A 28 -13.47 0.75 -14.09
CA GLY A 28 -13.16 1.96 -13.33
C GLY A 28 -12.70 3.11 -14.23
N LYS A 29 -11.49 3.62 -13.98
CA LYS A 29 -10.83 4.66 -14.80
C LYS A 29 -9.93 4.08 -15.92
N VAL A 30 -9.68 2.77 -15.93
CA VAL A 30 -8.78 2.09 -16.86
C VAL A 30 -9.50 1.71 -18.15
N LYS A 31 -8.85 1.95 -19.30
CA LYS A 31 -9.34 1.63 -20.64
C LYS A 31 -8.59 0.44 -21.22
N LYS A 32 -9.28 -0.31 -22.09
CA LYS A 32 -8.67 -1.38 -22.86
C LYS A 32 -7.42 -0.87 -23.59
N GLY A 33 -6.31 -1.58 -23.41
CA GLY A 33 -5.01 -1.24 -24.01
C GLY A 33 -4.10 -0.41 -23.11
N ASP A 34 -4.61 0.17 -22.01
CA ASP A 34 -3.77 0.91 -21.06
C ASP A 34 -2.69 0.01 -20.46
N LEU A 35 -1.47 0.53 -20.40
CA LEU A 35 -0.36 -0.10 -19.68
C LEU A 35 -0.44 0.26 -18.20
N GLY A 36 -0.37 -0.75 -17.34
CA GLY A 36 -0.26 -0.61 -15.89
C GLY A 36 1.19 -0.76 -15.41
N GLY A 37 1.42 -0.97 -14.12
CA GLY A 37 2.74 -1.25 -13.57
C GLY A 37 3.25 -2.66 -13.88
N TYR A 38 4.09 -3.18 -13.00
CA TYR A 38 4.80 -4.44 -13.18
C TYR A 38 4.40 -5.45 -12.10
N ILE A 39 4.16 -6.70 -12.50
CA ILE A 39 3.92 -7.80 -11.55
C ILE A 39 4.75 -9.04 -11.86
N GLU A 40 5.12 -9.81 -10.83
CA GLU A 40 5.90 -11.05 -11.00
C GLU A 40 5.04 -12.18 -11.58
N LYS A 41 3.81 -12.35 -11.07
CA LYS A 41 2.88 -13.42 -11.46
C LYS A 41 1.43 -12.93 -11.48
N GLU A 42 0.56 -13.61 -12.23
CA GLU A 42 -0.88 -13.25 -12.35
C GLU A 42 -1.59 -13.18 -10.98
N ASP A 43 -1.12 -13.93 -9.98
CA ASP A 43 -1.69 -13.91 -8.63
C ASP A 43 -1.46 -12.59 -7.86
N ASN A 44 -0.50 -11.76 -8.27
CA ASN A 44 -0.21 -10.48 -7.60
C ASN A 44 -1.32 -9.43 -7.81
N LEU A 45 -2.10 -9.54 -8.89
CA LEU A 45 -3.20 -8.61 -9.18
C LEU A 45 -4.48 -9.38 -9.54
N SER A 46 -5.52 -9.18 -8.75
CA SER A 46 -6.80 -9.87 -9.01
C SER A 46 -7.41 -9.49 -10.36
N HIS A 47 -8.04 -10.44 -11.04
CA HIS A 47 -8.89 -10.18 -12.21
C HIS A 47 -10.30 -9.68 -11.85
N HIS A 48 -10.67 -9.68 -10.57
CA HIS A 48 -11.95 -9.19 -10.06
C HIS A 48 -11.83 -7.75 -9.54
N GLY A 49 -12.98 -7.10 -9.33
CA GLY A 49 -13.05 -5.71 -8.89
C GLY A 49 -12.37 -4.71 -9.83
N ASN A 50 -12.17 -3.49 -9.33
CA ASN A 50 -11.53 -2.41 -10.07
C ASN A 50 -10.06 -2.18 -9.69
N CYS A 51 -9.45 -3.07 -8.91
CA CYS A 51 -8.06 -2.90 -8.51
C CYS A 51 -7.11 -2.80 -9.70
N TRP A 52 -6.10 -1.94 -9.58
CA TRP A 52 -5.15 -1.69 -10.65
C TRP A 52 -3.78 -1.30 -10.11
N ILE A 53 -2.75 -1.77 -10.81
CA ILE A 53 -1.37 -1.33 -10.59
C ILE A 53 -1.01 -0.46 -11.79
N GLY A 54 -0.67 0.81 -11.57
CA GLY A 54 -0.37 1.80 -12.59
C GLY A 54 1.03 2.39 -12.48
N GLY A 55 1.41 3.27 -13.41
CA GLY A 55 2.72 3.93 -13.39
C GLY A 55 3.88 2.94 -13.55
N TYR A 56 4.87 3.02 -12.68
CA TYR A 56 6.02 2.12 -12.55
C TYR A 56 5.95 1.25 -11.27
N ALA A 57 4.80 1.21 -10.61
CA ALA A 57 4.63 0.44 -9.40
C ALA A 57 4.91 -1.05 -9.65
N CYS A 58 5.56 -1.70 -8.69
CA CYS A 58 6.02 -3.08 -8.77
C CYS A 58 5.36 -3.90 -7.66
N VAL A 59 4.71 -5.01 -8.02
CA VAL A 59 4.11 -5.95 -7.07
C VAL A 59 4.63 -7.36 -7.31
N TYR A 60 5.31 -7.93 -6.32
CA TYR A 60 6.05 -9.19 -6.47
C TYR A 60 6.01 -10.04 -5.20
N ASP A 61 6.67 -11.19 -5.20
CA ASP A 61 6.53 -12.25 -4.18
C ASP A 61 5.07 -12.74 -4.08
N ASP A 62 4.59 -12.96 -2.85
CA ASP A 62 3.24 -13.40 -2.53
C ASP A 62 2.29 -12.22 -2.24
N ALA A 63 2.74 -10.99 -2.51
CA ALA A 63 1.93 -9.81 -2.31
C ALA A 63 0.73 -9.76 -3.25
N LYS A 64 -0.40 -9.22 -2.78
CA LYS A 64 -1.66 -9.21 -3.54
C LYS A 64 -2.35 -7.86 -3.52
N VAL A 65 -2.80 -7.44 -4.70
CA VAL A 65 -3.66 -6.26 -4.90
C VAL A 65 -5.02 -6.71 -5.44
N TYR A 66 -6.10 -6.45 -4.69
CA TYR A 66 -7.44 -6.93 -5.03
C TYR A 66 -8.56 -5.96 -4.65
N GLU A 67 -9.82 -6.35 -4.91
CA GLU A 67 -11.01 -5.50 -4.75
C GLU A 67 -10.94 -4.21 -5.59
N ASN A 68 -10.92 -3.03 -4.97
CA ASN A 68 -10.87 -1.73 -5.66
C ASN A 68 -9.57 -0.96 -5.41
N ALA A 69 -8.58 -1.57 -4.74
CA ALA A 69 -7.33 -0.92 -4.40
C ALA A 69 -6.55 -0.40 -5.62
N GLN A 70 -5.99 0.80 -5.51
CA GLN A 70 -5.18 1.42 -6.55
C GLN A 70 -3.75 1.58 -6.07
N VAL A 71 -2.80 1.01 -6.80
CA VAL A 71 -1.36 1.14 -6.52
C VAL A 71 -0.69 1.79 -7.74
N TYR A 72 -0.01 2.91 -7.59
CA TYR A 72 0.60 3.61 -8.73
C TYR A 72 1.83 4.43 -8.36
N GLY A 73 2.44 5.15 -9.32
CA GLY A 73 3.72 5.83 -9.11
C GLY A 73 4.89 4.86 -9.22
N TYR A 74 5.82 4.89 -8.28
CA TYR A 74 6.95 3.97 -8.10
C TYR A 74 6.80 3.11 -6.83
N ALA A 75 5.56 2.89 -6.36
CA ALA A 75 5.29 2.06 -5.20
C ALA A 75 5.84 0.63 -5.35
N GLU A 76 6.42 0.08 -4.29
CA GLU A 76 6.84 -1.32 -4.21
C GLU A 76 6.00 -2.07 -3.17
N VAL A 77 5.36 -3.16 -3.59
CA VAL A 77 4.55 -4.02 -2.71
C VAL A 77 5.04 -5.46 -2.84
N TYR A 78 5.56 -6.05 -1.76
CA TYR A 78 6.24 -7.34 -1.81
C TYR A 78 6.10 -8.15 -0.51
N GLY A 79 6.79 -9.30 -0.41
CA GLY A 79 6.58 -10.25 0.69
C GLY A 79 5.21 -10.93 0.63
N ASN A 80 4.53 -11.02 1.77
CA ASN A 80 3.16 -11.55 1.95
C ASN A 80 2.13 -10.43 2.20
N SER A 81 2.38 -9.22 1.73
CA SER A 81 1.54 -8.05 1.99
C SER A 81 0.26 -8.03 1.16
N HIS A 82 -0.79 -7.37 1.66
CA HIS A 82 -2.11 -7.34 1.01
C HIS A 82 -2.63 -5.90 0.93
N ILE A 83 -3.00 -5.46 -0.27
CA ILE A 83 -3.64 -4.17 -0.53
C ILE A 83 -5.04 -4.41 -1.13
N TYR A 84 -6.08 -3.97 -0.43
CA TYR A 84 -7.47 -4.25 -0.80
C TYR A 84 -8.45 -3.17 -0.34
N GLY A 85 -9.76 -3.42 -0.43
CA GLY A 85 -10.78 -2.39 -0.22
C GLY A 85 -10.73 -1.32 -1.30
N HIS A 86 -10.75 -0.07 -0.88
CA HIS A 86 -10.64 1.16 -1.67
C HIS A 86 -9.30 1.88 -1.44
N ALA A 87 -8.29 1.19 -0.88
CA ALA A 87 -7.02 1.80 -0.54
C ALA A 87 -6.31 2.41 -1.77
N GLU A 88 -5.68 3.57 -1.56
CA GLU A 88 -4.86 4.26 -2.56
C GLU A 88 -3.42 4.35 -2.07
N VAL A 89 -2.48 3.80 -2.85
CA VAL A 89 -1.05 3.71 -2.54
C VAL A 89 -0.25 4.27 -3.70
N PHE A 90 0.48 5.37 -3.49
CA PHE A 90 1.16 6.03 -4.61
C PHE A 90 2.36 6.90 -4.23
N ASN A 91 3.07 7.37 -5.26
CA ASN A 91 4.44 7.90 -5.22
C ASN A 91 5.45 6.79 -4.97
N GLU A 92 6.19 6.76 -3.87
CA GLU A 92 7.30 5.82 -3.64
C GLU A 92 7.18 4.99 -2.33
N PRO A 93 5.98 4.54 -1.89
CA PRO A 93 5.84 3.76 -0.67
C PRO A 93 6.41 2.35 -0.84
N ARG A 94 6.93 1.78 0.24
CA ARG A 94 7.36 0.38 0.32
C ARG A 94 6.48 -0.38 1.32
N ILE A 95 5.73 -1.36 0.84
CA ILE A 95 4.81 -2.17 1.67
C ILE A 95 5.21 -3.64 1.58
N TYR A 96 5.57 -4.25 2.72
CA TYR A 96 6.16 -5.59 2.72
C TYR A 96 5.90 -6.39 4.00
N GLY A 97 6.52 -7.56 4.14
CA GLY A 97 6.25 -8.48 5.25
C GLY A 97 4.86 -9.09 5.14
N HIS A 98 4.07 -9.05 6.20
CA HIS A 98 2.66 -9.42 6.28
C HIS A 98 1.74 -8.18 6.42
N ALA A 99 2.19 -7.01 5.97
CA ALA A 99 1.44 -5.77 6.13
C ALA A 99 0.12 -5.80 5.35
N GLU A 100 -0.92 -5.17 5.90
CA GLU A 100 -2.23 -5.04 5.28
C GLU A 100 -2.63 -3.57 5.17
N VAL A 101 -3.03 -3.14 3.97
CA VAL A 101 -3.58 -1.80 3.72
C VAL A 101 -4.94 -1.93 3.05
N TYR A 102 -5.99 -1.43 3.70
CA TYR A 102 -7.37 -1.67 3.26
C TYR A 102 -8.37 -0.60 3.69
N GLY A 103 -9.66 -0.79 3.42
CA GLY A 103 -10.65 0.27 3.62
C GLY A 103 -10.42 1.42 2.64
N ASP A 104 -10.54 2.66 3.08
CA ASP A 104 -10.31 3.89 2.30
C ASP A 104 -8.93 4.50 2.62
N ALA A 105 -7.95 3.66 3.01
CA ALA A 105 -6.65 4.12 3.49
C ALA A 105 -5.85 4.80 2.37
N TYR A 106 -5.07 5.81 2.73
CA TYR A 106 -4.33 6.65 1.81
C TYR A 106 -2.84 6.71 2.15
N ILE A 107 -2.01 6.14 1.28
CA ILE A 107 -0.56 6.01 1.49
C ILE A 107 0.17 6.78 0.38
N CYS A 108 1.00 7.76 0.76
CA CYS A 108 1.60 8.70 -0.19
C CYS A 108 3.01 9.16 0.23
N GLY A 109 3.94 9.28 -0.71
CA GLY A 109 5.31 9.74 -0.44
C GLY A 109 6.26 8.56 -0.39
N GLU A 110 7.11 8.48 0.63
CA GLU A 110 8.11 7.43 0.83
C GLU A 110 7.88 6.57 2.11
N PRO A 111 6.64 6.30 2.59
CA PRO A 111 6.46 5.55 3.82
C PRO A 111 6.85 4.07 3.66
N GLU A 112 7.33 3.47 4.76
CA GLU A 112 7.59 2.03 4.86
C GLU A 112 6.58 1.38 5.81
N ILE A 113 5.80 0.41 5.30
CA ILE A 113 4.80 -0.32 6.08
C ILE A 113 5.14 -1.81 6.01
N PHE A 114 5.49 -2.41 7.14
CA PHE A 114 6.03 -3.78 7.12
C PHE A 114 5.70 -4.61 8.37
N ASP A 115 6.29 -5.80 8.47
CA ASP A 115 5.94 -6.83 9.45
C ASP A 115 4.43 -7.14 9.42
N ASN A 116 3.70 -7.01 10.53
CA ASN A 116 2.25 -7.27 10.60
C ASN A 116 1.47 -5.96 10.81
N ALA A 117 1.99 -4.83 10.33
CA ALA A 117 1.31 -3.54 10.42
C ALA A 117 0.00 -3.55 9.62
N GLN A 118 -1.01 -2.84 10.14
CA GLN A 118 -2.32 -2.71 9.49
C GLN A 118 -2.74 -1.25 9.39
N ILE A 119 -3.02 -0.78 8.18
CA ILE A 119 -3.51 0.58 7.91
C ILE A 119 -4.88 0.49 7.24
N TYR A 120 -5.92 1.07 7.85
CA TYR A 120 -7.28 0.88 7.36
C TYR A 120 -8.27 1.99 7.70
N ALA A 121 -9.53 1.83 7.26
CA ALA A 121 -10.55 2.90 7.27
C ALA A 121 -10.06 4.12 6.49
N GLU A 122 -10.21 5.35 6.97
CA GLU A 122 -9.79 6.58 6.29
C GLU A 122 -8.37 7.04 6.70
N ALA A 123 -7.55 6.12 7.23
CA ALA A 123 -6.22 6.45 7.74
C ALA A 123 -5.28 6.94 6.64
N GLN A 124 -4.44 7.91 6.99
CA GLN A 124 -3.47 8.49 6.07
C GLN A 124 -2.06 8.29 6.62
N VAL A 125 -1.17 7.75 5.79
CA VAL A 125 0.25 7.62 6.11
C VAL A 125 1.05 8.25 4.98
N TYR A 126 1.85 9.26 5.31
CA TYR A 126 2.59 10.00 4.29
C TYR A 126 3.95 10.51 4.77
N GLY A 127 4.72 11.14 3.87
CA GLY A 127 6.10 11.52 4.17
C GLY A 127 7.03 10.30 4.14
N SER A 128 7.91 10.19 5.13
CA SER A 128 8.90 9.11 5.29
C SER A 128 8.57 8.18 6.47
N ALA A 129 7.29 8.15 6.89
CA ALA A 129 6.85 7.47 8.09
C ALA A 129 7.08 5.96 8.01
N ARG A 130 7.38 5.34 9.16
CA ARG A 130 7.55 3.89 9.28
C ARG A 130 6.52 3.29 10.24
N VAL A 131 5.75 2.32 9.77
CA VAL A 131 4.76 1.59 10.57
C VAL A 131 5.02 0.10 10.48
N TYR A 132 5.34 -0.54 11.60
CA TYR A 132 5.81 -1.93 11.61
C TYR A 132 5.44 -2.70 12.89
N ASP A 133 6.01 -3.88 13.09
CA ASP A 133 5.60 -4.88 14.09
C ASP A 133 4.12 -5.28 13.97
N LYS A 134 3.26 -4.84 14.90
CA LYS A 134 1.82 -5.09 14.96
C LYS A 134 1.04 -3.78 15.09
N ALA A 135 1.65 -2.67 14.70
CA ALA A 135 1.04 -1.36 14.79
C ALA A 135 -0.21 -1.27 13.90
N GLN A 136 -1.24 -0.59 14.40
CA GLN A 136 -2.51 -0.38 13.72
C GLN A 136 -2.82 1.11 13.61
N VAL A 137 -3.08 1.59 12.40
CA VAL A 137 -3.50 2.98 12.13
C VAL A 137 -4.86 2.95 11.44
N TYR A 138 -5.87 3.57 12.04
CA TYR A 138 -7.24 3.50 11.53
C TYR A 138 -8.11 4.71 11.89
N GLY A 139 -9.39 4.69 11.51
CA GLY A 139 -10.24 5.88 11.58
C GLY A 139 -9.76 6.95 10.59
N ASN A 140 -9.71 8.21 11.01
CA ASN A 140 -9.20 9.33 10.22
C ASN A 140 -7.79 9.75 10.69
N ALA A 141 -7.04 8.80 11.30
CA ALA A 141 -5.73 9.09 11.87
C ALA A 141 -4.73 9.45 10.78
N GLN A 142 -3.81 10.36 11.11
CA GLN A 142 -2.73 10.79 10.24
C GLN A 142 -1.39 10.46 10.88
N VAL A 143 -0.51 9.81 10.11
CA VAL A 143 0.89 9.56 10.47
C VAL A 143 1.76 10.16 9.37
N SER A 144 2.66 11.07 9.73
CA SER A 144 3.44 11.82 8.75
C SER A 144 4.90 12.05 9.11
N ASP A 145 5.62 12.70 8.20
CA ASP A 145 7.02 13.08 8.32
C ASP A 145 7.89 11.84 8.58
N ASP A 146 8.76 11.86 9.58
CA ASP A 146 9.71 10.78 9.91
C ASP A 146 9.25 9.92 11.12
N ALA A 147 7.94 9.86 11.39
CA ALA A 147 7.38 9.14 12.53
C ALA A 147 7.66 7.62 12.46
N HIS A 148 8.03 7.02 13.60
CA HIS A 148 8.29 5.59 13.75
C HIS A 148 7.28 4.95 14.71
N ILE A 149 6.36 4.14 14.17
CA ILE A 149 5.27 3.47 14.90
C ILE A 149 5.54 1.96 14.94
N TYR A 150 5.70 1.39 16.14
CA TYR A 150 6.12 0.00 16.32
C TYR A 150 5.54 -0.65 17.58
N GLY A 151 5.78 -1.94 17.79
CA GLY A 151 5.09 -2.73 18.82
C GLY A 151 3.61 -3.01 18.49
N ASN A 152 2.74 -2.96 19.49
CA ASN A 152 1.28 -3.16 19.36
C ASN A 152 0.51 -1.83 19.44
N VAL A 153 1.09 -0.74 18.94
CA VAL A 153 0.51 0.60 19.02
C VAL A 153 -0.79 0.69 18.22
N LYS A 154 -1.77 1.42 18.75
CA LYS A 154 -3.03 1.74 18.06
C LYS A 154 -3.20 3.24 17.92
N ILE A 155 -3.31 3.73 16.70
CA ILE A 155 -3.56 5.13 16.38
C ILE A 155 -4.91 5.23 15.69
N TYR A 156 -5.86 5.98 16.25
CA TYR A 156 -7.21 6.05 15.67
C TYR A 156 -7.96 7.36 15.89
N GLY A 157 -9.17 7.44 15.32
CA GLY A 157 -10.02 8.62 15.43
C GLY A 157 -9.45 9.73 14.56
N ASN A 158 -9.33 10.96 15.08
CA ASN A 158 -8.66 12.06 14.38
C ASN A 158 -7.27 12.36 14.99
N ALA A 159 -6.54 11.32 15.40
CA ALA A 159 -5.17 11.46 15.90
C ALA A 159 -4.24 11.98 14.81
N ASP A 160 -3.25 12.78 15.20
CA ASP A 160 -2.28 13.41 14.31
C ASP A 160 -0.89 13.21 14.92
N VAL A 161 -0.13 12.31 14.28
CA VAL A 161 1.22 11.92 14.68
C VAL A 161 2.19 12.39 13.60
N CYS A 162 2.94 13.44 13.92
CA CYS A 162 3.91 14.09 13.05
C CYS A 162 5.26 14.21 13.79
N SER A 163 6.36 14.43 13.06
CA SER A 163 7.77 14.55 13.53
C SER A 163 8.56 13.25 13.74
N ASP A 164 9.86 13.38 14.11
CA ASP A 164 10.86 12.33 14.37
C ASP A 164 10.56 11.46 15.62
N GLU A 165 9.29 11.17 15.88
CA GLU A 165 8.87 10.48 17.10
C GLU A 165 8.97 8.96 17.00
N TRP A 166 9.40 8.35 18.11
CA TRP A 166 9.44 6.90 18.28
C TRP A 166 8.31 6.48 19.22
N ILE A 167 7.23 5.94 18.64
CA ILE A 167 6.04 5.50 19.35
C ILE A 167 6.01 3.98 19.32
N GLY A 168 6.35 3.37 20.46
CA GLY A 168 6.43 1.92 20.62
C GLY A 168 5.62 1.37 21.79
N GLY A 169 5.62 0.04 21.90
CA GLY A 169 5.00 -0.70 22.99
C GLY A 169 3.50 -0.94 22.76
N ASP A 170 2.69 -0.83 23.82
CA ASP A 170 1.24 -1.06 23.77
C ASP A 170 0.44 0.27 23.85
N LYS A 171 1.00 1.36 23.31
CA LYS A 171 0.38 2.69 23.39
C LYS A 171 -0.91 2.77 22.56
N VAL A 172 -1.81 3.62 23.01
CA VAL A 172 -3.02 4.00 22.29
C VAL A 172 -3.00 5.51 22.11
N ILE A 173 -3.12 5.98 20.87
CA ILE A 173 -3.20 7.40 20.51
C ILE A 173 -4.54 7.65 19.81
N SER A 174 -5.29 8.64 20.26
CA SER A 174 -6.64 8.90 19.72
C SER A 174 -7.00 10.38 19.59
N THR A 175 -8.21 10.67 19.10
CA THR A 175 -8.72 12.03 18.85
C THR A 175 -8.37 13.01 19.97
N GLY A 176 -7.70 14.11 19.59
CA GLY A 176 -7.31 15.20 20.50
C GLY A 176 -5.85 15.12 20.97
N GLU A 177 -5.18 14.00 20.73
CA GLU A 177 -3.74 13.87 20.93
C GLU A 177 -3.02 14.26 19.64
N LYS A 178 -2.25 15.35 19.73
CA LYS A 178 -1.19 15.66 18.77
C LYS A 178 0.11 15.32 19.45
N THR A 179 0.89 14.48 18.80
CA THR A 179 2.28 14.31 19.19
C THR A 179 3.11 15.31 18.38
N ARG A 180 4.08 15.98 19.03
CA ARG A 180 4.75 17.20 18.55
C ARG A 180 6.17 17.26 19.09
#